data_AF-A0A2V9SQI1-F1
#
_entry.id   AF-A0A2V9SQI1-F1
#
_cell.length_a   1.000
_cell.length_b   1.000
_cell.length_c   1.000
_cell.angle_alpha   90.00
_cell.angle_beta   90.00
_cell.angle_gamma   90.00
#
_symmetry.space_group_name_H-M   'P 1'
#
loop_
_entity.id
_entity.type
_entity.pdbx_description
1 polymer ?
#
loop_
_entity_poly.entity_id
_entity_poly.type
_entity_poly.pdbx_seq_one_letter_code
_entity_poly.pdbx_strand_id
1 'polypeptide(L)'
;IMQATVAPSNPFVQGRNAAIVEVAAFEAVNTIIGDYKPYLGTLTARPGASPDAAAIVAAHDTLLALYPANAFQIDTSEAASLAAIPDGQSKTDGIAVGAAAAIAILTHRANDGQMRLLITRQAPTLGTGVPHRLHL
;
A
#
# COMPACT_ATOMS: atom_id res chain seq x y z
N ILE A 1 -2.29 -13.08 30.77
CA ILE A 1 -1.05 -12.26 30.91
C ILE A 1 -0.08 -12.49 29.74
N MET A 2 0.16 -13.73 29.29
CA MET A 2 0.97 -14.02 28.08
C MET A 2 0.36 -13.60 26.73
N GLN A 3 -0.88 -13.10 26.69
CA GLN A 3 -1.53 -12.62 25.46
C GLN A 3 -1.46 -11.10 25.26
N ALA A 4 -0.96 -10.35 26.25
CA ALA A 4 -0.82 -8.89 26.17
C ALA A 4 0.59 -8.43 25.77
N THR A 5 1.48 -9.36 25.43
CA THR A 5 2.92 -9.10 25.22
C THR A 5 3.43 -9.73 23.94
N VAL A 6 2.61 -9.83 22.88
CA VAL A 6 3.18 -10.08 21.55
C VAL A 6 3.79 -8.76 21.09
N ALA A 7 5.12 -8.82 21.03
CA ALA A 7 6.07 -7.77 20.73
C ALA A 7 5.97 -7.29 19.25
N PRO A 8 6.84 -6.37 18.80
CA PRO A 8 6.63 -5.59 17.59
C PRO A 8 6.59 -6.50 16.36
N SER A 9 5.54 -6.38 15.56
CA SER A 9 5.25 -7.11 14.31
C SER A 9 4.95 -8.61 14.43
N ASN A 10 3.66 -8.97 14.41
CA ASN A 10 3.18 -10.34 14.24
C ASN A 10 3.74 -10.93 12.91
N PRO A 11 4.44 -12.09 12.92
CA PRO A 11 5.08 -12.65 11.71
C PRO A 11 4.08 -13.01 10.61
N PHE A 12 2.83 -13.35 10.95
CA PHE A 12 1.79 -13.60 9.95
C PHE A 12 1.37 -12.31 9.24
N VAL A 13 1.35 -11.19 9.96
CA VAL A 13 1.08 -9.87 9.37
C VAL A 13 2.25 -9.45 8.49
N GLN A 14 3.49 -9.71 8.91
CA GLN A 14 4.67 -9.43 8.07
C GLN A 14 4.66 -10.23 6.76
N GLY A 15 4.38 -11.55 6.84
CA GLY A 15 4.29 -12.40 5.66
C GLY A 15 3.16 -11.95 4.71
N ARG A 16 1.99 -11.60 5.26
CA ARG A 16 0.90 -11.03 4.45
C ARG A 16 1.34 -9.74 3.77
N ASN A 17 1.91 -8.80 4.51
CA ASN A 17 2.31 -7.50 3.97
C ASN A 17 3.38 -7.64 2.88
N ALA A 18 4.38 -8.51 3.08
CA ALA A 18 5.38 -8.82 2.06
C ALA A 18 4.74 -9.40 0.78
N ALA A 19 3.77 -10.31 0.92
CA ALA A 19 3.05 -10.86 -0.23
C ALA A 19 2.21 -9.80 -0.97
N ILE A 20 1.64 -8.82 -0.26
CA ILE A 20 0.89 -7.72 -0.88
C ILE A 20 1.81 -6.85 -1.73
N VAL A 21 2.99 -6.50 -1.20
CA VAL A 21 4.02 -5.74 -1.92
C VAL A 21 4.46 -6.48 -3.17
N GLU A 22 4.77 -7.78 -3.04
CA GLU A 22 5.24 -8.60 -4.17
C GLU A 22 4.17 -8.75 -5.26
N VAL A 23 2.91 -8.96 -4.89
CA VAL A 23 1.81 -9.05 -5.85
C VAL A 23 1.57 -7.71 -6.57
N ALA A 24 1.76 -6.57 -5.89
CA ALA A 24 1.69 -5.25 -6.52
C ALA A 24 2.81 -5.03 -7.54
N ALA A 25 4.05 -5.37 -7.17
CA ALA A 25 5.19 -5.30 -8.09
C ALA A 25 5.01 -6.23 -9.30
N PHE A 26 4.54 -7.46 -9.07
CA PHE A 26 4.21 -8.40 -10.14
C PHE A 26 3.14 -7.85 -11.08
N GLU A 27 2.02 -7.33 -10.55
CA GLU A 27 0.95 -6.78 -11.37
C GLU A 27 1.46 -5.60 -12.22
N ALA A 28 2.30 -4.73 -11.66
CA ALA A 28 2.88 -3.60 -12.37
C ALA A 28 3.78 -4.03 -13.54
N VAL A 29 4.74 -4.93 -13.26
CA VAL A 29 5.68 -5.43 -14.26
C VAL A 29 4.96 -6.23 -15.34
N ASN A 30 4.04 -7.12 -14.94
CA ASN A 30 3.32 -7.96 -15.88
C ASN A 30 2.34 -7.15 -16.74
N THR A 31 1.82 -6.02 -16.26
CA THR A 31 1.03 -5.09 -17.08
C THR A 31 1.85 -4.50 -18.23
N ILE A 32 3.16 -4.33 -18.04
CA ILE A 32 4.08 -3.77 -19.05
C ILE A 32 4.61 -4.86 -19.99
N ILE A 33 5.11 -5.96 -19.43
CA ILE A 33 5.75 -7.03 -20.20
C ILE A 33 4.69 -7.93 -20.87
N GLY A 34 3.67 -8.34 -20.12
CA GLY A 34 2.56 -9.15 -20.64
C GLY A 34 2.86 -10.65 -20.78
N ASP A 35 4.00 -11.16 -20.28
CA ASP A 35 4.42 -12.55 -20.46
C ASP A 35 3.66 -13.56 -19.57
N TYR A 36 3.06 -13.10 -18.47
CA TYR A 36 2.38 -13.95 -17.50
C TYR A 36 0.89 -13.63 -17.42
N LYS A 37 0.13 -14.56 -16.82
CA LYS A 37 -1.27 -14.32 -16.49
C LYS A 37 -1.34 -13.25 -15.38
N PRO A 38 -1.99 -12.09 -15.62
CA PRO A 38 -2.14 -11.06 -14.61
C PRO A 38 -2.86 -11.56 -13.36
N TYR A 39 -2.56 -10.96 -12.22
CA TYR A 39 -3.24 -11.27 -10.98
C TYR A 39 -4.65 -10.65 -10.97
N LEU A 40 -4.78 -9.38 -11.37
CA LEU A 40 -6.07 -8.72 -11.60
C LEU A 40 -6.41 -8.59 -13.07
N GLY A 41 -5.44 -8.18 -13.90
CA GLY A 41 -5.64 -7.98 -15.34
C GLY A 41 -6.54 -6.79 -15.67
N THR A 42 -6.62 -5.82 -14.77
CA THR A 42 -7.47 -4.61 -14.90
C THR A 42 -6.71 -3.41 -15.44
N LEU A 43 -5.38 -3.51 -15.57
CA LEU A 43 -4.50 -2.42 -15.94
C LEU A 43 -4.01 -2.56 -17.38
N THR A 44 -3.62 -1.42 -17.96
CA THR A 44 -3.03 -1.35 -19.29
C THR A 44 -1.84 -0.41 -19.25
N ALA A 45 -0.71 -0.80 -19.84
CA ALA A 45 0.48 0.03 -19.97
C ALA A 45 0.64 0.57 -21.40
N ARG A 46 1.30 1.72 -21.52
CA ARG A 46 1.79 2.20 -22.81
C ARG A 46 3.01 1.36 -23.24
N PRO A 47 3.15 1.04 -24.54
CA PRO A 47 4.35 0.38 -25.04
C PRO A 47 5.61 1.19 -24.69
N GLY A 48 6.63 0.53 -24.18
CA GLY A 48 7.90 1.16 -23.80
C GLY A 48 7.96 1.75 -22.40
N ALA A 49 6.92 1.57 -21.56
CA ALA A 49 7.00 1.85 -20.13
C ALA A 49 8.10 1.02 -19.46
N SER A 50 8.77 1.58 -18.45
CA SER A 50 9.86 0.89 -17.73
C SER A 50 9.29 -0.08 -16.69
N PRO A 51 9.54 -1.40 -16.80
CA PRO A 51 9.11 -2.36 -15.79
C PRO A 51 9.80 -2.14 -14.44
N ASP A 52 11.07 -1.72 -14.44
CA ASP A 52 11.82 -1.43 -13.21
C ASP A 52 11.22 -0.24 -12.46
N ALA A 53 10.90 0.85 -13.17
CA ALA A 53 10.25 2.01 -12.55
C ALA A 53 8.86 1.65 -12.01
N ALA A 54 8.12 0.80 -12.71
CA ALA A 54 6.81 0.33 -12.26
C ALA A 54 6.89 -0.54 -11.01
N ALA A 55 7.87 -1.45 -10.93
CA ALA A 55 8.10 -2.28 -9.75
C ALA A 55 8.46 -1.44 -8.53
N ILE A 56 9.37 -0.47 -8.68
CA ILE A 56 9.82 0.42 -7.61
C ILE A 56 8.64 1.19 -7.01
N VAL A 57 7.83 1.85 -7.85
CA VAL A 57 6.70 2.66 -7.38
C VAL A 57 5.59 1.79 -6.80
N ALA A 58 5.30 0.63 -7.41
CA ALA A 58 4.32 -0.29 -6.86
C ALA A 58 4.71 -0.77 -5.46
N ALA A 59 5.99 -1.08 -5.24
CA ALA A 59 6.50 -1.48 -3.94
C ALA A 59 6.47 -0.32 -2.93
N HIS A 60 6.93 0.87 -3.35
CA HIS A 60 6.92 2.09 -2.53
C HIS A 60 5.51 2.41 -2.01
N ASP A 61 4.54 2.57 -2.90
CA ASP A 61 3.18 2.99 -2.54
C ASP A 61 2.49 1.96 -1.65
N THR A 62 2.74 0.68 -1.92
CA THR A 62 2.21 -0.41 -1.09
C THR A 62 2.85 -0.43 0.30
N LEU A 63 4.16 -0.24 0.40
CA LEU A 63 4.87 -0.15 1.69
C LEU A 63 4.45 1.07 2.49
N LEU A 64 4.27 2.22 1.84
CA LEU A 64 3.84 3.46 2.48
C LEU A 64 2.44 3.32 3.07
N ALA A 65 1.53 2.63 2.36
CA ALA A 65 0.19 2.34 2.85
C ALA A 65 0.19 1.39 4.06
N LEU A 66 1.11 0.42 4.10
CA LEU A 66 1.21 -0.59 5.16
C LEU A 66 2.01 -0.10 6.39
N TYR A 67 2.99 0.78 6.18
CA TYR A 67 3.96 1.23 7.19
C TYR A 67 4.17 2.76 7.14
N PRO A 68 3.12 3.57 7.37
CA PRO A 68 3.21 5.03 7.23
C PRO A 68 4.21 5.67 8.21
N ALA A 69 4.49 5.03 9.35
CA ALA A 69 5.50 5.50 10.30
C ALA A 69 6.94 5.48 9.73
N ASN A 70 7.17 4.74 8.65
CA ASN A 70 8.46 4.57 8.01
C ASN A 70 8.60 5.40 6.72
N ALA A 71 7.66 6.31 6.44
CA ALA A 71 7.57 7.08 5.20
C ALA A 71 8.93 7.66 4.77
N PHE A 72 9.63 8.39 5.64
CA PHE A 72 10.92 8.98 5.31
C PHE A 72 11.96 7.97 4.76
N GLN A 73 12.03 6.76 5.35
CA GLN A 73 12.96 5.72 4.90
C GLN A 73 12.51 5.12 3.56
N ILE A 74 11.20 4.92 3.40
CA ILE A 74 10.57 4.38 2.20
C ILE A 74 10.76 5.36 1.02
N ASP A 75 10.43 6.63 1.21
CA ASP A 75 10.60 7.72 0.22
C ASP A 75 12.07 7.86 -0.19
N THR A 76 13.00 7.78 0.77
CA THR A 76 14.44 7.86 0.49
C THR A 76 14.91 6.68 -0.37
N SER A 77 14.43 5.47 -0.07
CA SER A 77 14.76 4.26 -0.84
C SER A 77 14.19 4.29 -2.25
N GLU A 78 12.97 4.81 -2.42
CA GLU A 78 12.36 5.00 -3.73
C GLU A 78 13.17 5.99 -4.57
N ALA A 79 13.47 7.17 -4.02
CA ALA A 79 14.24 8.19 -4.71
C ALA A 79 15.61 7.66 -5.16
N ALA A 80 16.32 6.93 -4.30
CA ALA A 80 17.59 6.30 -4.64
C ALA A 80 17.45 5.26 -5.76
N SER A 81 16.39 4.45 -5.74
CA SER A 81 16.14 3.40 -6.74
C SER A 81 15.76 4.00 -8.10
N LEU A 82 14.90 5.02 -8.11
CA LEU A 82 14.50 5.71 -9.34
C LEU A 82 15.66 6.51 -9.96
N ALA A 83 16.61 7.00 -9.17
CA ALA A 83 17.79 7.70 -9.68
C ALA A 83 18.69 6.81 -10.57
N ALA A 84 18.62 5.49 -10.42
CA ALA A 84 19.36 4.55 -11.28
C ALA A 84 18.73 4.39 -12.67
N ILE A 85 17.49 4.85 -12.86
CA ILE A 85 16.76 4.76 -14.14
C ILE A 85 16.88 6.10 -14.87
N PRO A 86 17.36 6.13 -16.12
CA PRO A 86 17.43 7.35 -16.92
C PRO A 86 16.09 8.07 -17.01
N ASP A 87 16.11 9.39 -16.86
CA ASP A 87 14.90 10.19 -16.99
C ASP A 87 14.36 10.16 -18.42
N GLY A 88 13.04 10.07 -18.54
CA GLY A 88 12.35 10.03 -19.82
C GLY A 88 10.95 9.44 -19.72
N GLN A 89 10.24 9.43 -20.84
CA GLN A 89 8.84 9.00 -20.90
C GLN A 89 8.66 7.55 -20.43
N SER A 90 9.60 6.66 -20.73
CA SER A 90 9.59 5.26 -20.28
C SER A 90 9.51 5.16 -18.75
N LYS A 91 10.32 5.95 -18.03
CA LYS A 91 10.30 6.02 -16.56
C LYS A 91 8.98 6.61 -16.06
N THR A 92 8.51 7.72 -16.64
CA THR A 92 7.24 8.36 -16.26
C THR A 92 6.04 7.43 -16.44
N ASP A 93 5.97 6.72 -17.57
CA ASP A 93 4.90 5.76 -17.83
C ASP A 93 5.00 4.55 -16.89
N GLY A 94 6.21 4.08 -16.58
CA GLY A 94 6.44 3.03 -15.58
C GLY A 94 5.95 3.44 -14.19
N ILE A 95 6.31 4.64 -13.72
CA ILE A 95 5.83 5.22 -12.45
C ILE A 95 4.30 5.21 -12.40
N ALA A 96 3.63 5.66 -13.47
CA ALA A 96 2.18 5.71 -13.52
C ALA A 96 1.52 4.32 -13.44
N VAL A 97 2.11 3.31 -14.11
CA VAL A 97 1.65 1.92 -14.02
C VAL A 97 1.86 1.35 -12.62
N GLY A 98 3.01 1.61 -12.00
CA GLY A 98 3.33 1.16 -10.65
C GLY A 98 2.34 1.69 -9.61
N ALA A 99 2.04 2.98 -9.64
CA ALA A 99 1.06 3.60 -8.75
C ALA A 99 -0.35 3.00 -8.94
N ALA A 100 -0.76 2.77 -10.19
CA ALA A 100 -2.04 2.14 -10.49
C ALA A 100 -2.12 0.70 -9.96
N ALA A 101 -1.04 -0.07 -10.06
CA ALA A 101 -0.94 -1.42 -9.54
C ALA A 101 -1.03 -1.48 -8.02
N ALA A 102 -0.30 -0.61 -7.31
CA ALA A 102 -0.38 -0.51 -5.85
C ALA A 102 -1.82 -0.23 -5.39
N ILE A 103 -2.49 0.75 -6.00
CA ILE A 103 -3.89 1.08 -5.70
C ILE A 103 -4.80 -0.12 -5.95
N ALA A 104 -4.67 -0.79 -7.10
CA ALA A 104 -5.53 -1.91 -7.46
C ALA A 104 -5.37 -3.09 -6.48
N ILE A 105 -4.13 -3.44 -6.14
CA ILE A 105 -3.84 -4.50 -5.18
C ILE A 105 -4.31 -4.12 -3.78
N LEU A 106 -3.96 -2.94 -3.25
CA LEU A 106 -4.41 -2.49 -1.92
C LEU A 106 -5.94 -2.48 -1.82
N THR A 107 -6.64 -2.02 -2.87
CA THR A 107 -8.11 -2.02 -2.92
C THR A 107 -8.66 -3.45 -2.87
N HIS A 108 -8.06 -4.38 -3.62
CA HIS A 108 -8.47 -5.78 -3.55
C HIS A 108 -8.16 -6.39 -2.16
N ARG A 109 -7.03 -6.04 -1.55
CA ARG A 109 -6.62 -6.53 -0.22
C ARG A 109 -7.40 -5.90 0.92
N ALA A 110 -8.05 -4.75 0.73
CA ALA A 110 -8.90 -4.14 1.74
C ALA A 110 -10.11 -5.05 2.09
N ASN A 111 -10.56 -5.86 1.13
CA ASN A 111 -11.75 -6.70 1.26
C ASN A 111 -11.45 -8.19 1.52
N ASP A 112 -10.17 -8.57 1.73
CA ASP A 112 -9.76 -9.97 1.97
C ASP A 112 -10.04 -10.47 3.41
N GLY A 113 -10.81 -9.69 4.17
CA GLY A 113 -11.28 -10.03 5.50
C GLY A 113 -10.32 -9.69 6.65
N GLN A 114 -9.17 -9.04 6.40
CA GLN A 114 -8.16 -8.81 7.45
C GLN A 114 -7.85 -7.37 7.85
N MET A 115 -8.38 -6.32 7.21
CA MET A 115 -8.19 -4.93 7.71
C MET A 115 -9.41 -4.02 7.49
N ARG A 116 -10.35 -4.04 8.45
CA ARG A 116 -11.17 -2.84 8.72
C ARG A 116 -10.27 -1.81 9.39
N LEU A 117 -9.66 -0.92 8.60
CA LEU A 117 -9.00 0.27 9.15
C LEU A 117 -10.05 1.06 9.94
N LEU A 118 -9.79 1.28 11.23
CA LEU A 118 -10.55 2.19 12.09
C LEU A 118 -10.38 3.61 11.57
N ILE A 119 -11.26 4.01 10.64
CA ILE A 119 -11.44 5.42 10.29
C ILE A 119 -12.35 6.02 11.37
N THR A 120 -11.73 6.66 12.35
CA THR A 120 -12.24 7.71 13.25
C THR A 120 -13.78 7.81 13.41
N ARG A 121 -14.27 7.37 14.57
CA ARG A 121 -15.36 8.05 15.29
C ARG A 121 -14.99 8.28 16.75
N GLN A 122 -13.99 9.12 16.98
CA GLN A 122 -14.01 10.01 18.13
C GLN A 122 -14.20 11.42 17.57
N ALA A 123 -15.44 11.86 17.50
CA ALA A 123 -15.71 13.29 17.50
C ALA A 123 -15.47 13.77 18.94
N PRO A 124 -14.65 14.80 19.18
CA PRO A 124 -14.63 15.46 20.47
C PRO A 124 -15.87 16.34 20.55
N THR A 125 -16.96 15.84 21.14
CA THR A 125 -17.99 16.75 21.64
C THR A 125 -17.59 17.15 23.05
N LEU A 126 -16.75 18.19 23.14
CA LEU A 126 -16.75 19.06 24.31
C LEU A 126 -18.14 19.71 24.39
N GLY A 127 -18.78 19.60 25.55
CA GLY A 127 -19.92 20.43 25.93
C GLY A 127 -21.28 19.76 25.85
N THR A 128 -21.72 19.18 26.97
CA THR A 128 -22.77 19.75 27.83
C THR A 128 -23.09 18.76 28.94
N GLY A 129 -22.64 19.07 30.16
CA GLY A 129 -23.24 18.46 31.34
C GLY A 129 -24.68 18.93 31.45
N VAL A 130 -25.60 17.99 31.60
CA VAL A 130 -26.94 18.24 32.15
C VAL A 130 -27.21 17.12 33.17
N PRO A 131 -27.42 17.44 34.47
CA PRO A 131 -27.69 16.43 35.48
C PRO A 131 -29.13 15.92 35.33
N HIS A 132 -29.29 14.62 35.04
CA HIS A 132 -30.60 13.97 35.15
C HIS A 132 -30.80 13.38 36.55
N ARG A 133 -31.67 14.09 37.27
CA ARG A 133 -32.32 13.78 38.55
C ARG A 133 -32.78 12.32 38.63
N LEU A 134 -32.32 11.57 39.62
CA LEU A 134 -32.87 10.25 39.95
C LEU A 134 -34.26 10.45 40.56
N HIS A 135 -35.30 9.96 39.91
CA HIS A 135 -36.57 9.64 40.57
C HIS A 135 -36.55 8.15 40.91
N LEU A 136 -36.30 7.85 42.18
CA LEU A 136 -37.00 6.91 43.07
C LEU A 136 -36.15 6.71 44.32
#